data_AF-A0A0D3JU87-F1
#
_entry.id   AF-A0A0D3JU87-F1
#
_cell.length_a   1.000
_cell.length_b   1.000
_cell.length_c   1.000
_cell.angle_alpha   90.00
_cell.angle_beta   90.00
_cell.angle_gamma   90.00
#
_symmetry.space_group_name_H-M   'P 1'
#
loop_
_entity.id
_entity.type
_entity.pdbx_description
1 polymer ?
#
loop_
_entity_poly.entity_id
_entity_poly.type
_entity_poly.pdbx_seq_one_letter_code
_entity_poly.pdbx_strand_id
1 'polypeptide(L)'
;ADAEGQYSIVAVSGGQPDVPTDGSPFDPSTYKCTPRELGINNAGLWILSREPVADPAAVARAEAALEAMGVATTKLLPVPQGAECEDAYASRFLKPRDCGPTADGQGRCNPTATAPPAPSCAFSNNPLGQAACDLATAIGTCQ
;
A
#
# COMPACT_ATOMS: atom_id res chain seq x y z
N ALA A 1 0.63 18.93 6.06
CA ALA A 1 0.24 18.78 7.47
C ALA A 1 -0.79 19.86 7.80
N ASP A 2 -1.66 19.62 8.78
CA ASP A 2 -2.44 20.70 9.37
C ASP A 2 -1.55 21.64 10.21
N ALA A 3 -2.16 22.63 10.87
CA ALA A 3 -1.44 23.62 11.66
C ALA A 3 -0.73 22.99 12.87
N GLU A 4 -1.14 21.79 13.27
CA GLU A 4 -0.64 21.00 14.39
C GLU A 4 0.43 19.98 13.96
N GLY A 5 0.80 19.96 12.67
CA GLY A 5 1.82 19.05 12.14
C GLY A 5 1.33 17.63 11.90
N GLN A 6 0.02 17.38 11.94
CA GLN A 6 -0.55 16.06 11.62
C GLN A 6 -0.65 15.85 10.12
N TYR A 7 -0.37 14.63 9.70
CA TYR A 7 -0.46 14.19 8.31
C TYR A 7 -1.66 13.26 8.17
N SER A 8 -2.58 13.61 7.26
CA SER A 8 -3.72 12.78 6.89
C SER A 8 -3.38 11.75 5.82
N ILE A 9 -2.35 12.03 5.00
CA ILE A 9 -1.84 11.14 3.96
C ILE A 9 -0.31 11.15 3.95
N VAL A 10 0.30 10.00 3.67
CA VAL A 10 1.75 9.85 3.51
C VAL A 10 2.05 8.91 2.34
N ALA A 11 3.14 9.18 1.63
CA ALA A 11 3.73 8.24 0.70
C ALA A 11 4.97 7.61 1.34
N VAL A 12 5.08 6.29 1.27
CA VAL A 12 6.17 5.51 1.85
C VAL A 12 6.79 4.67 0.76
N SER A 13 8.10 4.79 0.58
CA SER A 13 8.87 3.95 -0.32
C SER A 13 9.72 2.97 0.48
N GLY A 14 9.69 1.69 0.09
CA GLY A 14 10.49 0.64 0.74
C GLY A 14 12.00 0.76 0.49
N GLY A 15 12.41 1.65 -0.43
CA GLY A 15 13.80 1.99 -0.74
C GLY A 15 13.88 3.02 -1.86
N GLN A 16 15.07 3.30 -2.37
CA GLN A 16 15.22 4.26 -3.46
C GLN A 16 14.57 3.70 -4.75
N PRO A 17 13.62 4.42 -5.38
CA PRO A 17 13.14 4.07 -6.71
C PRO A 17 14.29 4.10 -7.72
N ASP A 18 14.59 2.95 -8.33
CA ASP A 18 15.72 2.75 -9.25
C ASP A 18 15.35 1.95 -10.50
N VAL A 19 14.14 1.40 -10.57
CA VAL A 19 13.65 0.65 -11.73
C VAL A 19 12.96 1.61 -12.70
N PRO A 20 13.44 1.80 -13.94
CA PRO A 20 12.80 2.68 -14.90
C PRO A 20 11.44 2.12 -15.33
N THR A 21 10.40 2.95 -15.37
CA THR A 21 9.09 2.54 -15.89
C THR A 21 8.80 3.18 -17.24
N ASP A 22 8.95 4.50 -17.33
CA ASP A 22 8.44 5.31 -18.42
C ASP A 22 9.38 6.49 -18.72
N GLY A 23 9.30 7.02 -19.95
CA GLY A 23 10.06 8.19 -20.40
C GLY A 23 11.46 7.89 -20.93
N SER A 24 12.09 8.90 -21.54
CA SER A 24 13.44 8.76 -22.08
C SER A 24 14.45 9.01 -20.97
N PRO A 25 15.47 8.14 -20.77
CA PRO A 25 16.56 8.43 -19.82
C PRO A 25 17.37 9.67 -20.18
N PHE A 26 17.17 10.21 -21.39
CA PHE A 26 17.80 11.44 -21.87
C PHE A 26 16.92 12.68 -21.66
N ASP A 27 15.69 12.52 -21.17
CA ASP A 27 14.77 13.62 -20.86
C ASP A 27 14.28 13.48 -19.40
N PRO A 28 14.89 14.20 -18.45
CA PRO A 28 14.53 14.09 -17.03
C PRO A 28 13.12 14.61 -16.73
N SER A 29 12.46 15.31 -17.66
CA SER A 29 11.07 15.75 -17.48
C SER A 29 10.06 14.64 -17.72
N THR A 30 10.47 13.58 -18.43
CA THR A 30 9.62 12.41 -18.71
C THR A 30 10.12 11.14 -18.04
N TYR A 31 11.40 11.07 -17.68
CA TYR A 31 12.01 9.90 -17.05
C TYR A 31 11.54 9.69 -15.61
N LYS A 32 11.03 8.49 -15.32
CA LYS A 32 10.52 8.12 -13.99
C LYS A 32 10.99 6.74 -13.56
N CYS A 33 11.11 6.56 -12.25
CA CYS A 33 11.50 5.30 -11.63
C CYS A 33 10.45 4.82 -10.63
N THR A 34 10.40 3.51 -10.41
CA THR A 34 9.60 2.84 -9.39
C THR A 34 10.50 2.03 -8.45
N PRO A 35 10.11 1.79 -7.19
CA PRO A 35 10.72 0.75 -6.37
C PRO A 35 10.57 -0.63 -7.01
N ARG A 36 11.41 -1.56 -6.61
CA ARG A 36 11.35 -2.95 -7.08
C ARG A 36 10.03 -3.59 -6.66
N GLU A 37 9.51 -4.49 -7.50
CA GLU A 37 8.31 -5.25 -7.16
C GLU A 37 8.59 -6.39 -6.17
N LEU A 38 9.83 -6.89 -6.16
CA LEU A 38 10.25 -8.06 -5.38
C LEU A 38 11.49 -7.74 -4.53
N GLY A 39 11.64 -8.49 -3.44
CA GLY A 39 12.76 -8.38 -2.50
C GLY A 39 12.31 -8.04 -1.09
N ILE A 40 13.19 -8.27 -0.12
CA ILE A 40 12.92 -7.98 1.31
C ILE A 40 13.25 -6.51 1.64
N ASN A 41 14.19 -5.91 0.90
CA ASN A 41 14.65 -4.53 1.07
C ASN A 41 14.48 -3.78 -0.26
N ASN A 42 14.05 -2.52 -0.21
CA ASN A 42 13.86 -1.65 -1.39
C ASN A 42 12.69 -2.00 -2.33
N ALA A 43 11.73 -2.80 -1.85
CA ALA A 43 10.55 -3.17 -2.62
C ALA A 43 9.30 -2.44 -2.12
N GLY A 44 8.46 -1.99 -3.05
CA GLY A 44 7.15 -1.42 -2.78
C GLY A 44 7.08 0.10 -2.60
N LEU A 45 5.92 0.63 -2.96
CA LEU A 45 5.49 2.01 -2.79
C LEU A 45 4.06 1.99 -2.25
N TRP A 46 3.80 2.73 -1.19
CA TRP A 46 2.49 2.79 -0.56
C TRP A 46 2.06 4.23 -0.34
N ILE A 47 0.79 4.52 -0.63
CA ILE A 47 0.11 5.73 -0.17
C ILE A 47 -0.82 5.31 0.96
N LEU A 48 -0.57 5.86 2.15
CA LEU A 48 -1.31 5.52 3.37
C LEU A 48 -2.11 6.72 3.85
N SER A 49 -3.35 6.47 4.23
CA SER A 49 -4.27 7.45 4.79
C SER A 49 -4.56 7.12 6.25
N ARG A 50 -4.93 8.13 7.04
CA ARG A 50 -5.47 7.95 8.41
C ARG A 50 -6.89 7.40 8.39
N GLU A 51 -7.66 7.72 7.35
CA GLU A 51 -9.01 7.20 7.12
C GLU A 51 -8.95 5.91 6.29
N PRO A 52 -9.83 4.91 6.57
CA PRO A 52 -9.90 3.68 5.78
C PRO A 52 -10.14 3.94 4.29
N VAL A 53 -11.06 4.86 3.98
CA VAL A 53 -11.30 5.36 2.63
C VAL A 53 -10.68 6.75 2.54
N ALA A 54 -9.60 6.89 1.79
CA ALA A 54 -8.90 8.15 1.60
C ALA A 54 -9.73 9.14 0.76
N ASP A 55 -9.61 10.43 1.08
CA ASP A 55 -10.09 11.50 0.19
C ASP A 55 -9.36 11.41 -1.17
N PRO A 56 -10.07 11.25 -2.31
CA PRO A 56 -9.46 11.16 -3.63
C PRO A 56 -8.57 12.36 -3.96
N ALA A 57 -8.92 13.56 -3.47
CA ALA A 57 -8.10 14.74 -3.69
C ALA A 57 -6.78 14.67 -2.91
N ALA A 58 -6.76 14.04 -1.74
CA ALA A 58 -5.54 13.82 -0.98
C ALA A 58 -4.63 12.79 -1.68
N VAL A 59 -5.20 11.71 -2.22
CA VAL A 59 -4.46 10.71 -3.01
C VAL A 59 -3.82 11.35 -4.24
N ALA A 60 -4.59 12.11 -5.02
CA ALA A 60 -4.08 12.80 -6.20
C ALA A 60 -2.95 13.78 -5.88
N ARG A 61 -3.00 14.47 -4.72
CA ARG A 61 -1.90 15.33 -4.27
C ARG A 61 -0.63 14.53 -3.92
N ALA A 62 -0.77 13.37 -3.29
CA ALA A 62 0.36 12.51 -2.99
C ALA A 62 0.99 11.93 -4.26
N GLU A 63 0.17 11.52 -5.23
CA GLU A 63 0.63 11.05 -6.53
C GLU A 63 1.36 12.15 -7.31
N ALA A 64 0.78 13.36 -7.39
CA ALA A 64 1.41 14.48 -8.06
C ALA A 64 2.75 14.86 -7.42
N ALA A 65 2.87 14.78 -6.09
CA ALA A 65 4.13 15.01 -5.39
C ALA A 65 5.18 13.93 -5.73
N LEU A 66 4.79 12.65 -5.77
CA LEU A 66 5.67 11.54 -6.19
C LEU A 66 6.16 11.74 -7.63
N GLU A 67 5.24 12.07 -8.53
CA GLU A 67 5.54 12.30 -9.94
C GLU A 67 6.49 13.49 -10.16
N ALA A 68 6.32 14.58 -9.39
CA ALA A 68 7.24 15.72 -9.40
C ALA A 68 8.65 15.36 -8.87
N MET A 69 8.78 14.30 -8.08
CA MET A 69 10.05 13.75 -7.60
C MET A 69 10.64 12.69 -8.57
N GLY A 70 10.03 12.46 -9.72
CA GLY A 70 10.46 11.45 -10.69
C GLY A 70 10.08 10.02 -10.29
N VAL A 71 9.15 9.85 -9.35
CA VAL A 71 8.65 8.54 -8.92
C VAL A 71 7.36 8.23 -9.66
N ALA A 72 7.34 7.13 -10.40
CA ALA A 72 6.18 6.70 -11.17
C ALA A 72 5.07 6.19 -10.25
N THR A 73 3.84 6.67 -10.46
CA THR A 73 2.65 6.20 -9.73
C THR A 73 1.80 5.23 -10.57
N THR A 74 2.14 5.06 -11.86
CA THR A 74 1.46 4.17 -12.81
C THR A 74 1.47 2.69 -12.41
N LYS A 75 2.34 2.30 -11.48
CA LYS A 75 2.45 0.93 -10.93
C LYS A 75 1.73 0.74 -9.60
N LEU A 76 1.12 1.80 -9.04
CA LEU A 76 0.31 1.67 -7.83
C LEU A 76 -0.91 0.80 -8.11
N LEU A 77 -1.15 -0.17 -7.23
CA LEU A 77 -2.32 -1.02 -7.30
C LEU A 77 -3.50 -0.34 -6.60
N PRO A 78 -4.69 -0.31 -7.22
CA PRO A 78 -5.89 0.12 -6.53
C PRO A 78 -6.23 -0.92 -5.45
N VAL A 79 -6.21 -0.50 -4.19
CA VAL A 79 -6.58 -1.36 -3.05
C VAL A 79 -8.02 -1.05 -2.68
N PRO A 80 -8.96 -2.02 -2.76
CA PRO A 80 -10.32 -1.84 -2.27
C PRO A 80 -10.33 -1.50 -0.77
N GLN A 81 -11.14 -0.52 -0.38
CA GLN A 81 -11.32 -0.09 1.00
C GLN A 81 -12.79 0.24 1.23
N GLY A 82 -13.30 0.07 2.46
CA GLY A 82 -14.67 0.40 2.80
C GLY A 82 -15.36 -0.68 3.64
N ALA A 83 -16.69 -0.58 3.72
CA ALA A 83 -17.52 -1.47 4.53
C ALA A 83 -17.36 -2.95 4.13
N GLU A 84 -17.11 -3.21 2.85
CA GLU A 84 -16.85 -4.55 2.30
C GLU A 84 -15.54 -5.19 2.81
N CYS A 85 -14.62 -4.38 3.34
CA CYS A 85 -13.32 -4.82 3.86
C CYS A 85 -13.23 -4.79 5.39
N GLU A 86 -14.31 -4.47 6.11
CA GLU A 86 -14.33 -4.36 7.58
C GLU A 86 -13.84 -5.63 8.29
N ASP A 87 -14.28 -6.80 7.85
CA ASP A 87 -13.83 -8.09 8.41
C ASP A 87 -12.33 -8.33 8.17
N ALA A 88 -11.80 -7.83 7.05
CA ALA A 88 -10.37 -7.89 6.75
C ALA A 88 -9.56 -7.00 7.71
N TYR A 89 -10.05 -5.81 8.07
CA TYR A 89 -9.39 -4.97 9.07
C TYR A 89 -9.50 -5.58 10.47
N ALA A 90 -10.69 -6.06 10.84
CA ALA A 90 -10.98 -6.60 12.17
C ALA A 90 -10.13 -7.85 12.49
N SER A 91 -9.78 -8.64 11.47
CA SER A 91 -8.92 -9.82 11.60
C SER A 91 -7.42 -9.49 11.65
N ARG A 92 -7.01 -8.23 11.43
CA ARG A 92 -5.61 -7.78 11.46
C ARG A 92 -5.34 -7.02 12.75
N PHE A 93 -4.72 -7.68 13.71
CA PHE A 93 -4.37 -7.13 15.02
C PHE A 93 -3.20 -6.13 14.93
N LEU A 94 -3.42 -4.96 14.33
CA LEU A 94 -2.42 -3.89 14.25
C LEU A 94 -2.36 -3.05 15.55
N LYS A 95 -3.45 -3.02 16.32
CA LYS A 95 -3.51 -2.50 17.70
C LYS A 95 -4.45 -3.36 18.53
N PRO A 96 -4.21 -3.53 19.84
CA PRO A 96 -5.24 -4.02 20.76
C PRO A 96 -6.47 -3.12 20.59
N ARG A 97 -7.65 -3.68 20.31
CA ARG A 97 -8.88 -2.91 20.43
C ARG A 97 -9.02 -2.56 21.92
N ASP A 98 -9.26 -1.29 22.25
CA ASP A 98 -9.78 -0.94 23.56
C ASP A 98 -11.16 -1.59 23.68
N CYS A 99 -11.21 -2.71 24.37
CA CYS A 99 -12.43 -3.48 24.58
C CYS A 99 -13.31 -2.68 25.52
N GLY A 100 -14.12 -1.78 24.97
CA GLY A 100 -15.20 -1.14 25.71
C GLY A 100 -16.12 -2.21 26.33
N PRO A 101 -16.83 -1.90 27.43
CA PRO A 101 -17.75 -2.84 28.04
C PRO A 101 -18.80 -3.23 26.99
N THR A 102 -18.81 -4.49 26.59
CA THR A 102 -19.93 -5.05 25.84
C THR A 102 -21.18 -5.02 26.72
N ALA A 103 -22.36 -4.92 26.12
CA ALA A 103 -23.64 -4.86 26.83
C ALA A 103 -23.91 -6.08 27.76
N ASP A 104 -23.12 -7.16 27.62
CA ASP A 104 -23.16 -8.37 28.44
C ASP A 104 -22.06 -8.43 29.54
N GLY A 105 -21.25 -7.38 29.70
CA GLY A 105 -20.22 -7.27 30.74
C GLY A 105 -19.03 -8.22 30.58
N GLN A 106 -18.95 -8.98 29.49
CA GLN A 106 -17.85 -9.88 29.19
C GLN A 106 -17.01 -9.26 28.09
N GLY A 107 -15.96 -8.50 28.45
CA GLY A 107 -15.04 -7.89 27.49
C GLY A 107 -14.49 -8.91 26.48
N ARG A 108 -15.10 -8.96 25.30
CA ARG A 108 -14.67 -9.84 24.20
C ARG A 108 -13.73 -9.05 23.31
N CYS A 109 -12.43 -9.26 23.49
CA CYS A 109 -11.39 -8.69 22.65
C CYS A 109 -11.16 -9.46 21.34
N ASN A 110 -12.07 -10.38 20.98
CA ASN A 110 -11.89 -11.23 19.81
C ASN A 110 -13.23 -11.37 19.07
N PRO A 111 -13.38 -10.83 17.85
CA PRO A 111 -14.43 -11.33 16.98
C PRO A 111 -14.06 -12.77 16.62
N THR A 112 -14.94 -13.73 16.93
CA THR A 112 -14.88 -15.04 16.29
C THR A 112 -14.81 -14.77 14.79
N ALA A 113 -13.75 -15.19 14.11
CA ALA A 113 -13.59 -15.03 12.68
C ALA A 113 -14.81 -15.65 11.98
N THR A 114 -15.81 -14.83 11.69
CA THR A 114 -17.07 -15.28 11.11
C THR A 114 -17.05 -14.70 9.70
N ALA A 115 -16.81 -15.60 8.75
CA ALA A 115 -16.57 -15.38 7.33
C ALA A 115 -15.15 -14.92 6.93
N PRO A 116 -14.52 -15.57 5.92
CA PRO A 116 -13.35 -15.01 5.26
C PRO A 116 -13.75 -13.67 4.59
N PRO A 117 -12.88 -12.65 4.61
CA PRO A 117 -13.17 -11.38 3.96
C PRO A 117 -13.47 -11.60 2.48
N ALA A 118 -14.22 -10.68 1.85
CA ALA A 118 -14.43 -10.70 0.42
C ALA A 118 -13.07 -10.87 -0.31
N PRO A 119 -12.99 -11.70 -1.36
CA PRO A 119 -11.71 -12.02 -2.02
C PRO A 119 -10.99 -10.78 -2.56
N SER A 120 -11.72 -9.70 -2.86
CA SER A 120 -11.19 -8.38 -3.23
C SER A 120 -10.49 -7.64 -2.08
N CYS A 121 -10.85 -7.93 -0.83
CA CYS A 121 -10.27 -7.36 0.39
C CYS A 121 -9.18 -8.26 0.99
N ALA A 122 -8.92 -9.42 0.39
CA ALA A 122 -7.82 -10.27 0.76
C ALA A 122 -6.52 -9.67 0.22
N PHE A 123 -5.67 -9.14 1.10
CA PHE A 123 -4.32 -8.65 0.78
C PHE A 123 -3.37 -9.73 0.19
N SER A 124 -3.85 -10.96 0.02
CA SER A 124 -3.18 -12.02 -0.71
C SER A 124 -4.10 -12.45 -1.84
N ASN A 125 -3.76 -12.04 -3.07
CA ASN A 125 -3.79 -12.86 -4.27
C ASN A 125 -3.33 -12.00 -5.45
N ASN A 126 -2.01 -11.74 -5.48
CA ASN A 126 -1.37 -11.42 -6.74
C ASN A 126 -1.14 -12.77 -7.48
N PRO A 127 -1.84 -13.09 -8.58
CA PRO A 127 -1.48 -14.24 -9.40
C PRO A 127 -0.07 -14.13 -10.00
N LEU A 128 0.56 -12.94 -9.96
CA LEU A 128 1.97 -12.74 -10.34
C LEU A 128 2.96 -13.11 -9.22
N GLY A 129 2.52 -13.20 -7.96
CA GLY A 129 3.38 -13.58 -6.84
C GLY A 129 3.82 -15.05 -6.87
N GLN A 130 3.04 -15.91 -7.52
CA GLN A 130 3.36 -17.33 -7.67
C GLN A 130 4.26 -17.57 -8.90
N ALA A 131 4.10 -16.78 -9.97
CA ALA A 131 4.95 -16.84 -11.15
C ALA A 131 6.34 -16.20 -10.94
N ALA A 132 6.45 -15.23 -10.02
CA ALA A 132 7.71 -14.56 -9.69
C ALA A 132 8.74 -15.46 -8.99
N CYS A 133 8.29 -16.51 -8.28
CA CYS A 133 9.18 -17.51 -7.70
C CYS A 133 9.88 -18.39 -8.75
N ASP A 134 9.32 -18.50 -9.96
CA ASP A 134 9.85 -19.36 -11.02
C ASP A 134 10.78 -18.63 -12.02
N LEU A 135 10.80 -17.29 -12.01
CA LEU A 135 11.51 -16.48 -13.03
C LEU A 135 12.78 -15.77 -12.52
N ALA A 136 13.19 -15.98 -11.26
CA ALA A 136 14.34 -15.31 -10.65
C ALA A 136 15.72 -15.90 -11.04
N THR A 137 15.81 -16.70 -12.10
CA THR A 137 17.07 -17.33 -12.57
C THR A 137 17.69 -16.61 -13.79
N ALA A 138 17.12 -15.51 -14.29
CA ALA A 138 17.59 -14.93 -15.54
C ALA A 138 17.86 -13.42 -15.47
N ILE A 139 19.13 -13.06 -15.22
CA ILE A 139 19.87 -11.95 -15.86
C ILE A 139 19.39 -10.54 -15.45
N GLY A 140 20.14 -9.68 -14.76
CA GLY A 140 21.48 -9.17 -15.05
C GLY A 140 21.48 -7.68 -14.67
N THR A 141 22.53 -7.23 -13.99
CA THR A 141 22.67 -6.01 -13.18
C THR A 141 22.69 -4.67 -13.94
N CYS A 142 22.27 -3.59 -13.26
CA CYS A 142 22.66 -2.20 -13.59
C CYS A 142 23.36 -1.56 -12.36
N GLN A 143 24.43 -0.81 -12.64
CA GLN A 143 25.30 -0.08 -11.69
C GLN A 143 24.68 1.24 -11.24
#